data_AF-A0A1W1WYZ1-F1
#
_entry.id   AF-A0A1W1WYZ1-F1
#
_cell.length_a   1.000
_cell.length_b   1.000
_cell.length_c   1.000
_cell.angle_alpha   90.00
_cell.angle_beta   90.00
_cell.angle_gamma   90.00
#
_symmetry.space_group_name_H-M   'P 1'
#
loop_
_entity.id
_entity.type
_entity.pdbx_description
1 polymer ?
#
loop_
_entity_poly.entity_id
_entity_poly.type
_entity_poly.pdbx_seq_one_letter_code
_entity_poly.pdbx_strand_id
1 'polypeptide(L)' 'MPYQAIVYWRSEPQGHGGWRWRVFSRPGDPVAEGTASSVEEGRRSIHAALRSLGVDPDRVFIEIWDEGVWDKC' A
#
# COMPACT_ATOMS: atom_id res chain seq x y z
N MET A 1 -15.40 -6.13 -9.41
CA MET A 1 -14.40 -5.06 -9.59
C MET A 1 -13.18 -5.48 -8.80
N PRO A 2 -11.99 -5.61 -9.42
CA PRO A 2 -10.80 -6.05 -8.70
C PRO A 2 -10.39 -4.94 -7.73
N TYR A 3 -10.26 -5.28 -6.45
CA TYR A 3 -9.60 -4.41 -5.50
C TYR A 3 -8.14 -4.27 -5.92
N GLN A 4 -7.57 -3.09 -5.71
CA GLN A 4 -6.14 -2.85 -5.88
C GLN A 4 -5.56 -2.39 -4.55
N ALA A 5 -4.31 -2.72 -4.29
CA ALA A 5 -3.62 -2.20 -3.13
C ALA A 5 -2.23 -1.73 -3.52
N ILE A 6 -1.72 -0.74 -2.79
CA ILE A 6 -0.40 -0.17 -2.99
C ILE A 6 0.26 0.02 -1.62
N VAL A 7 1.53 -0.34 -1.53
CA VAL A 7 2.43 0.07 -0.47
C VAL A 7 3.44 1.02 -1.11
N TYR A 8 3.62 2.21 -0.55
CA TYR A 8 4.54 3.18 -1.10
C TYR A 8 5.32 3.91 -0.03
N TRP A 9 6.57 4.23 -0.33
CA TRP A 9 7.34 5.14 0.47
C TRP A 9 6.89 6.56 0.16
N ARG A 10 6.71 7.38 1.20
CA ARG A 10 6.47 8.80 1.04
C ARG A 10 7.48 9.57 1.87
N SER A 11 8.36 10.30 1.21
CA SER A 11 9.24 11.26 1.85
C SER A 11 8.45 12.53 2.23
N GLU A 12 8.46 12.92 3.50
CA GLU A 12 7.90 14.24 3.89
C GLU A 12 8.97 15.33 3.77
N PRO A 13 8.58 16.60 3.48
CA PRO A 13 9.53 17.71 3.31
C PRO A 13 10.43 17.96 4.53
N GLN A 14 10.04 17.43 5.68
CA GLN A 14 10.71 17.60 6.98
C GLN A 14 11.71 16.48 7.29
N GLY A 15 12.01 15.58 6.33
CA GLY A 15 13.03 14.53 6.47
C GLY A 15 12.54 13.23 7.13
N HIS A 16 11.30 13.19 7.63
CA HIS A 16 10.68 11.97 8.12
C HIS A 16 9.85 11.32 7.01
N GLY A 17 10.48 10.45 6.22
CA GLY A 17 9.74 9.57 5.31
C GLY A 17 9.13 8.38 6.06
N GLY A 18 8.09 7.78 5.48
CA GLY A 18 7.49 6.58 6.05
C GLY A 18 6.77 5.75 5.00
N TRP A 19 6.64 4.44 5.28
CA TRP A 19 5.81 3.57 4.46
C TRP A 19 4.34 3.88 4.70
N ARG A 20 3.60 3.95 3.60
CA ARG A 20 2.16 4.12 3.60
C ARG A 20 1.54 3.04 2.74
N TRP A 21 0.31 2.69 3.03
CA TRP A 21 -0.42 1.71 2.26
C TRP A 21 -1.85 2.17 2.03
N ARG A 22 -2.41 1.78 0.90
CA ARG A 22 -3.78 2.10 0.48
C ARG A 22 -4.41 0.92 -0.22
N VAL A 23 -5.70 0.74 0.01
CA VAL A 23 -6.56 -0.24 -0.66
C VAL A 23 -7.66 0.52 -1.38
N PHE A 24 -7.85 0.21 -2.66
CA PHE A 24 -8.81 0.82 -3.55
C PHE A 24 -9.85 -0.22 -3.95
N SER A 25 -11.13 0.13 -3.82
CA SER A 25 -12.20 -0.66 -4.44
C SER A 25 -12.35 -0.29 -5.92
N ARG A 26 -11.99 0.96 -6.26
CA ARG A 26 -12.00 1.57 -7.59
C ARG A 26 -10.82 2.55 -7.70
N PRO A 27 -10.26 2.75 -8.90
CA PRO A 27 -9.19 3.73 -9.09
C PRO A 27 -9.59 5.11 -8.55
N GLY A 28 -8.76 5.68 -7.68
CA GLY A 28 -8.98 7.01 -7.09
C GLY A 28 -9.86 7.04 -5.84
N ASP A 29 -10.45 5.93 -5.41
CA ASP A 29 -11.30 5.86 -4.21
C ASP A 29 -10.74 4.85 -3.19
N PRO A 30 -9.84 5.30 -2.28
CA PRO A 30 -9.30 4.43 -1.25
C PRO A 30 -10.36 4.11 -0.21
N VAL A 31 -10.61 2.82 0.00
CA VAL A 31 -11.53 2.31 1.02
C VAL A 31 -10.84 2.01 2.35
N ALA A 32 -9.51 1.88 2.34
CA ALA A 32 -8.69 1.76 3.54
C ALA A 32 -7.29 2.32 3.28
N GLU A 33 -6.70 2.97 4.28
CA GLU A 33 -5.32 3.44 4.22
C GLU A 33 -4.67 3.46 5.61
N GLY A 34 -3.33 3.48 5.63
CA GLY A 34 -2.57 3.58 6.87
C GLY A 34 -1.08 3.78 6.65
N THR A 35 -0.36 3.87 7.76
CA THR A 35 1.11 3.93 7.78
C THR A 35 1.69 2.58 8.18
N ALA A 36 2.96 2.37 7.85
CA ALA A 36 3.74 1.20 8.22
C ALA A 36 5.20 1.59 8.45
N SER A 37 5.93 0.77 9.20
CA SER A 37 7.36 0.94 9.45
C SER A 37 8.21 0.23 8.40
N SER A 38 7.64 -0.75 7.67
CA SER A 38 8.29 -1.45 6.56
C SER A 38 7.29 -1.88 5.48
N VAL A 39 7.81 -2.32 4.32
CA VAL A 39 6.99 -2.89 3.23
C VAL A 39 6.23 -4.13 3.71
N GLU A 40 6.86 -5.00 4.49
CA GLU A 40 6.28 -6.23 5.02
C GLU A 40 5.12 -5.92 5.98
N GLU A 41 5.28 -4.93 6.84
CA GLU A 41 4.22 -4.46 7.74
C GLU A 41 3.06 -3.83 6.93
N GLY A 42 3.38 -3.07 5.88
CA GLY A 42 2.39 -2.52 4.96
C GLY A 42 1.59 -3.62 4.25
N ARG A 43 2.26 -4.65 3.73
CA ARG A 43 1.62 -5.81 3.09
C ARG A 43 0.72 -6.57 4.07
N ARG A 44 1.19 -6.79 5.30
CA ARG A 44 0.39 -7.46 6.35
C ARG A 44 -0.86 -6.64 6.68
N SER A 45 -0.73 -5.32 6.77
CA SER A 45 -1.85 -4.39 7.02
C SER A 45 -2.86 -4.41 5.87
N ILE A 46 -2.40 -4.39 4.62
CA ILE A 46 -3.26 -4.55 3.43
C ILE A 46 -4.01 -5.89 3.48
N HIS A 47 -3.32 -6.99 3.78
CA HIS A 47 -3.96 -8.31 3.87
C HIS A 47 -5.06 -8.32 4.94
N ALA A 48 -4.81 -7.71 6.10
CA ALA A 48 -5.80 -7.58 7.15
C ALA A 48 -7.00 -6.73 6.70
N ALA A 49 -6.75 -5.60 6.04
CA ALA A 49 -7.79 -4.72 5.50
C ALA A 49 -8.67 -5.43 4.46
N LEU A 50 -8.04 -6.13 3.50
CA LEU A 50 -8.76 -6.90 2.47
C LEU A 50 -9.64 -8.00 3.08
N ARG A 51 -9.11 -8.74 4.07
CA ARG A 51 -9.90 -9.74 4.80
C ARG A 51 -11.09 -9.12 5.53
N SER A 52 -10.92 -7.96 6.15
CA SER A 52 -12.02 -7.23 6.80
C SER A 52 -13.10 -6.76 5.80
N LEU A 53 -12.73 -6.55 4.54
CA LEU A 53 -13.64 -6.21 3.45
C LEU A 53 -14.28 -7.45 2.79
N GLY A 54 -13.95 -8.66 3.26
CA GLY A 54 -14.41 -9.91 2.66
C GLY A 54 -13.74 -10.24 1.32
N VAL A 55 -12.58 -9.64 1.06
CA VAL A 55 -11.80 -9.83 -0.17
C VAL A 55 -10.66 -10.80 0.11
N ASP A 56 -10.46 -11.73 -0.81
CA ASP A 56 -9.30 -12.61 -0.77
C ASP A 56 -8.04 -11.83 -1.17
N PRO A 57 -7.07 -11.63 -0.25
CA PRO A 57 -5.86 -10.88 -0.54
C PRO A 57 -4.99 -11.53 -1.63
N ASP A 58 -5.06 -12.85 -1.81
CA ASP A 58 -4.28 -13.54 -2.85
C ASP A 58 -4.81 -13.28 -4.26
N ARG A 59 -6.01 -12.69 -4.37
CA ARG A 59 -6.62 -12.26 -5.64
C ARG A 59 -6.40 -10.78 -5.95
N VAL A 60 -5.75 -10.05 -5.05
CA VAL A 60 -5.50 -8.61 -5.17
C VAL A 60 -4.04 -8.37 -5.50
N PHE A 61 -3.82 -7.59 -6.55
CA PHE A 61 -2.47 -7.15 -6.88
C PHE A 61 -2.04 -6.06 -5.91
N ILE A 62 -0.91 -6.29 -5.22
CA ILE A 62 -0.30 -5.32 -4.31
C ILE A 62 0.91 -4.71 -5.02
N GLU A 63 0.80 -3.44 -5.38
CA GLU A 63 1.91 -2.68 -5.93
C GLU A 63 2.83 -2.18 -4.82
N ILE A 64 4.13 -2.17 -5.07
CA ILE A 64 5.13 -1.66 -4.11
C ILE A 64 5.91 -0.56 -4.82
N TRP A 65 5.79 0.66 -4.32
CA TRP A 65 6.40 1.86 -4.88
C TRP A 65 7.40 2.43 -3.89
N ASP A 66 8.66 2.07 -4.08
CA ASP A 66 9.76 2.66 -3.31
C ASP A 66 10.37 3.80 -4.14
N GLU A 67 10.33 5.04 -3.62
CA GLU A 67 10.97 6.21 -4.25
C GLU A 67 12.48 5.97 -4.46
N GLY A 68 13.11 5.05 -3.72
CA GLY A 68 14.53 4.72 -3.85
C GLY A 68 14.93 3.81 -5.02
N VAL A 69 13.98 3.31 -5.83
CA VAL A 69 14.27 2.31 -6.88
C VAL A 69 14.47 2.93 -8.28
N TRP A 70 14.09 4.19 -8.50
CA TRP A 70 14.18 4.82 -9.83
C TRP A 70 15.56 5.39 -10.19
N ASP A 71 16.54 5.38 -9.29
CA ASP A 71 17.89 5.97 -9.51
C ASP A 71 18.98 4.93 -9.90
N LYS A 72 18.59 3.76 -10.42
CA LYS A 72 19.55 2.69 -10.79
C LYS A 72 19.42 2.12 -12.21
N CYS A 73 18.99 2.94 -13.18
CA CYS A 73 19.08 2.59 -14.60
C CYS A 73 19.74 3.70 -15.41
#